data_AF-A0A7H8N3C8-F1
#
_entry.id   AF-A0A7H8N3C8-F1
#
_cell.length_a   1.000
_cell.length_b   1.000
_cell.length_c   1.000
_cell.angle_alpha   90.00
_cell.angle_beta   90.00
_cell.angle_gamma   90.00
#
_symmetry.space_group_name_H-M   'P 1'
#
loop_
_entity.id
_entity.type
_entity.pdbx_description
1 polymer ?
#
loop_
_entity_poly.entity_id
_entity_poly.type
_entity_poly.pdbx_seq_one_letter_code
_entity_poly.pdbx_strand_id
1 'polypeptide(L)'
;MTGWRYDVWVCGTDHAESSDHDGSCGIWERKGIHWNGKWFDAFEEAALRGHALVEAIPVGLEGGWKHHTVFEHVRGGGLCKGCWDKHGNTHAEHILEGSAGHCRPCTDVQKRRGPLTRTPNGQVFMCEDCRTAFLRHHEERARGERRDPDARLYRPVLDVAREDAGA
;
A
#
# COMPACT_ATOMS: atom_id res chain seq x y z
N MET A 1 9.86 -4.22 -28.78
CA MET A 1 9.44 -5.15 -27.72
C MET A 1 8.09 -4.66 -27.22
N THR A 2 7.07 -5.50 -27.22
CA THR A 2 5.74 -5.18 -26.71
C THR A 2 5.52 -5.90 -25.38
N GLY A 3 4.87 -5.25 -24.42
CA GLY A 3 4.57 -5.86 -23.12
C GLY A 3 4.61 -4.86 -21.97
N TRP A 4 4.80 -5.41 -20.76
CA TRP A 4 4.88 -4.63 -19.52
C TRP A 4 6.31 -4.57 -19.02
N ARG A 5 6.72 -3.37 -18.60
CA ARG A 5 7.97 -3.11 -17.89
C ARG A 5 7.63 -2.72 -16.46
N TYR A 6 8.35 -3.25 -15.49
CA TYR A 6 8.17 -3.01 -14.06
C TYR A 6 9.44 -2.36 -13.52
N ASP A 7 9.37 -1.05 -13.29
CA ASP A 7 10.50 -0.27 -12.79
C ASP A 7 10.45 -0.25 -11.25
N VAL A 8 11.56 -0.64 -10.61
CA VAL A 8 11.72 -0.57 -9.15
C VAL A 8 12.38 0.76 -8.81
N TRP A 9 11.65 1.60 -8.07
CA TRP A 9 12.14 2.87 -7.56
C TRP A 9 12.35 2.78 -6.07
N VAL A 10 13.49 3.27 -5.60
CA VAL A 10 13.85 3.28 -4.18
C VAL A 10 13.97 4.73 -3.74
N CYS A 11 13.37 5.05 -2.61
CA CYS A 11 13.53 6.35 -2.00
C CYS A 11 15.02 6.55 -1.63
N GLY A 12 15.61 7.65 -2.08
CA GLY A 12 17.01 8.00 -1.85
C GLY A 12 17.26 8.70 -0.53
N THR A 13 16.24 8.85 0.32
CA THR A 13 16.43 9.39 1.67
C THR A 13 16.94 8.30 2.60
N ASP A 14 17.88 8.64 3.50
CA ASP A 14 18.37 7.73 4.55
C ASP A 14 17.28 7.35 5.57
N HIS A 15 16.12 8.00 5.47
CA HIS A 15 14.90 7.71 6.18
C HIS A 15 14.39 6.32 5.78
N ALA A 16 14.82 5.29 6.49
CA ALA A 16 14.35 3.93 6.26
C ALA A 16 13.04 3.66 7.01
N GLU A 17 12.63 4.53 7.93
CA GLU A 17 11.50 4.29 8.83
C GLU A 17 10.27 5.07 8.41
N SER A 18 9.12 4.40 8.52
CA SER A 18 7.82 4.97 8.19
C SER A 18 7.45 6.27 8.93
N SER A 19 8.02 6.52 10.12
CA SER A 19 7.87 7.78 10.88
C SER A 19 8.46 8.99 10.17
N ASP A 20 9.47 8.75 9.34
CA ASP A 20 10.24 9.77 8.65
C ASP A 20 9.62 10.13 7.28
N HIS A 21 8.61 9.35 6.87
CA HIS A 21 7.87 9.55 5.63
C HIS A 21 6.45 10.02 5.94
N ASP A 22 6.28 11.33 6.09
CA ASP A 22 4.98 12.01 6.19
C ASP A 22 4.27 12.15 4.82
N GLY A 23 4.73 11.42 3.82
CA GLY A 23 4.31 11.54 2.42
C GLY A 23 5.25 12.37 1.55
N SER A 24 6.34 12.92 2.09
CA SER A 24 7.31 13.72 1.34
C SER A 24 8.56 12.95 0.88
N CYS A 25 8.39 11.92 0.06
CA CYS A 25 9.53 11.34 -0.67
C CYS A 25 9.94 12.23 -1.84
N GLY A 26 10.99 13.02 -1.66
CA GLY A 26 11.45 13.97 -2.69
C GLY A 26 12.42 13.40 -3.72
N ILE A 27 13.13 12.31 -3.41
CA ILE A 27 14.20 11.77 -4.27
C ILE A 27 13.97 10.28 -4.47
N TRP A 28 13.75 9.89 -5.72
CA TRP A 28 13.56 8.51 -6.14
C TRP A 28 14.65 8.10 -7.11
N GLU A 29 15.29 6.97 -6.85
CA GLU A 29 16.29 6.38 -7.73
C GLU A 29 15.78 5.05 -8.28
N ARG A 30 15.81 4.89 -9.60
CA ARG A 30 15.47 3.61 -10.23
C ARG A 30 16.60 2.61 -10.00
N LYS A 31 16.30 1.52 -9.31
CA LYS A 31 17.26 0.46 -8.96
C LYS A 31 17.16 -0.78 -9.85
N GLY A 32 15.97 -1.06 -10.38
CA GLY A 32 15.72 -2.28 -11.14
C GLY A 32 14.75 -2.05 -12.29
N ILE A 33 14.87 -2.89 -13.32
CA ILE A 33 13.92 -2.98 -14.43
C ILE A 33 13.64 -4.46 -14.66
N HIS A 34 12.37 -4.85 -14.53
CA HIS A 34 11.89 -6.19 -14.78
C HIS A 34 10.92 -6.19 -15.95
N TRP A 35 10.91 -7.25 -16.74
CA TRP A 35 10.10 -7.32 -17.96
C TRP A 35 9.12 -8.49 -17.89
N ASN A 36 7.89 -8.25 -18.36
CA ASN A 36 6.86 -9.25 -18.59
C ASN A 36 6.61 -10.13 -17.35
N GLY A 37 6.71 -11.46 -17.49
CA GLY A 37 6.42 -12.44 -16.43
C GLY A 37 7.27 -12.31 -15.16
N LYS A 38 8.28 -11.44 -15.15
CA LYS A 38 9.12 -11.14 -13.97
C LYS A 38 8.56 -10.01 -13.09
N TRP A 39 7.27 -9.73 -13.18
CA TRP A 39 6.63 -8.70 -12.36
C TRP A 39 6.77 -8.97 -10.86
N PHE A 40 6.78 -10.24 -10.46
CA PHE A 40 6.94 -10.63 -9.05
C PHE A 40 8.36 -10.39 -8.52
N ASP A 41 9.39 -10.65 -9.33
CA ASP A 41 10.79 -10.33 -8.99
C ASP A 41 10.95 -8.83 -8.62
N ALA A 42 10.22 -7.95 -9.30
CA ALA A 42 10.20 -6.51 -8.97
C ALA A 42 9.59 -6.22 -7.60
N PHE A 43 8.55 -6.96 -7.20
CA PHE A 43 7.90 -6.79 -5.90
C PHE A 43 8.80 -7.31 -4.77
N GLU A 44 9.45 -8.46 -4.97
CA GLU A 44 10.43 -8.99 -4.03
C GLU A 44 11.62 -8.03 -3.89
N GLU A 45 12.15 -7.50 -4.99
CA GLU A 45 13.24 -6.52 -4.93
C GLU A 45 12.82 -5.26 -4.15
N ALA A 46 11.62 -4.72 -4.40
CA ALA A 46 11.11 -3.57 -3.67
C ALA A 46 10.92 -3.86 -2.17
N ALA A 47 10.44 -5.06 -1.81
CA ALA A 47 10.22 -5.48 -0.43
C ALA A 47 11.52 -5.64 0.38
N LEU A 48 12.68 -5.74 -0.27
CA LEU A 48 13.99 -5.77 0.39
C LEU A 48 14.52 -4.38 0.76
N ARG A 49 13.84 -3.31 0.36
CA ARG A 49 14.28 -1.92 0.55
C ARG A 49 13.59 -1.28 1.75
N GLY A 50 14.12 -0.16 2.25
CA GLY A 50 13.48 0.61 3.32
C GLY A 50 12.18 1.27 2.86
N HIS A 51 12.22 1.93 1.69
CA HIS A 51 11.05 2.49 1.02
C HIS A 51 11.24 2.34 -0.49
N ALA A 52 10.35 1.60 -1.15
CA ALA A 52 10.38 1.39 -2.58
C ALA A 52 8.97 1.28 -3.18
N LEU A 53 8.85 1.60 -4.46
CA LEU A 53 7.64 1.38 -5.24
C LEU A 53 7.97 0.67 -6.56
N VAL A 54 6.96 0.03 -7.14
CA VAL A 54 7.03 -0.61 -8.45
C VAL A 54 6.01 0.04 -9.37
N GLU A 55 6.51 0.57 -10.48
CA GLU A 55 5.71 1.17 -11.54
C GLU A 55 5.53 0.20 -12.71
N ALA A 56 4.28 -0.05 -13.11
CA ALA A 56 3.99 -0.80 -14.33
C ALA A 56 3.86 0.17 -15.51
N ILE A 57 4.70 -0.04 -16.52
CA ILE A 57 4.84 0.83 -17.69
C ILE A 57 4.51 0.01 -18.95
N PRO A 58 3.46 0.40 -19.70
CA PRO A 58 3.15 -0.27 -20.96
C PRO A 58 4.19 0.13 -22.01
N VAL A 59 4.82 -0.85 -22.66
CA VAL A 59 5.82 -0.62 -23.71
C VAL A 59 5.30 -1.23 -25.01
N GLY A 60 5.06 -0.38 -26.02
CA GLY A 60 4.56 -0.82 -27.33
C GLY A 60 3.16 -1.45 -27.29
N LEU A 61 2.39 -1.23 -26.21
CA LEU A 61 0.99 -1.64 -26.12
C LEU A 61 0.09 -0.52 -26.65
N GLU A 62 -0.74 -0.84 -27.63
CA GLU A 62 -1.81 0.05 -28.09
C GLU A 62 -2.99 0.01 -27.09
N GLY A 63 -3.80 1.07 -27.02
CA GLY A 63 -5.02 1.08 -26.20
C GLY A 63 -5.06 2.02 -25.00
N GLY A 64 -4.16 3.01 -24.94
CA GLY A 64 -4.25 4.09 -23.94
C GLY A 64 -3.96 3.65 -22.49
N TRP A 65 -3.29 2.51 -22.31
CA TRP A 65 -2.79 2.08 -21.02
C TRP A 65 -1.86 3.15 -20.43
N LYS A 66 -2.08 3.46 -19.16
CA LYS A 66 -1.29 4.45 -18.44
C LYS A 66 -0.30 3.76 -17.51
N HIS A 67 0.87 4.37 -17.42
CA HIS A 67 1.79 4.13 -16.32
C HIS A 67 1.05 4.30 -14.98
N HIS A 68 1.21 3.34 -14.06
CA HIS A 68 0.70 3.42 -12.71
C HIS A 68 1.54 2.61 -11.71
N THR A 69 1.48 2.99 -10.43
CA THR A 69 2.06 2.23 -9.32
C THR A 69 1.26 0.95 -9.08
N VAL A 70 1.94 -0.19 -9.02
CA VAL A 70 1.32 -1.50 -8.79
C VAL A 70 1.69 -2.12 -7.44
N PHE A 71 2.74 -1.60 -6.80
CA PHE A 71 3.18 -2.00 -5.48
C PHE A 71 4.00 -0.89 -4.81
N GLU A 72 3.91 -0.82 -3.48
CA GLU A 72 4.65 0.10 -2.64
C GLU A 72 5.00 -0.63 -1.32
N HIS A 73 6.24 -0.49 -0.91
CA HIS A 73 6.78 -1.04 0.31
C HIS A 73 7.40 0.05 1.15
N VAL A 74 7.03 0.07 2.44
CA VAL A 74 7.65 0.91 3.48
C VAL A 74 7.99 -0.02 4.64
N ARG A 75 9.22 0.04 5.15
CA ARG A 75 9.63 -0.71 6.33
C ARG A 75 8.82 -0.26 7.54
N GLY A 76 8.22 -1.22 8.23
CA GLY A 76 7.24 -0.96 9.30
C GLY A 76 5.82 -0.63 8.81
N GLY A 77 5.63 -0.50 7.49
CA GLY A 77 4.34 -0.24 6.85
C GLY A 77 4.01 1.25 6.72
N GLY A 78 3.13 1.57 5.78
CA GLY A 78 2.58 2.92 5.62
C GLY A 78 1.47 3.21 6.63
N LEU A 79 1.03 4.46 6.70
CA LEU A 79 -0.03 4.92 7.59
C LEU A 79 -1.35 4.20 7.28
N CYS A 80 -2.00 3.66 8.31
CA CYS A 80 -3.22 2.90 8.13
C CYS A 80 -4.40 3.79 7.69
N LYS A 81 -4.85 3.65 6.44
CA LYS A 81 -6.01 4.37 5.91
C LYS A 81 -7.28 4.16 6.74
N GLY A 82 -7.54 2.94 7.18
CA GLY A 82 -8.74 2.65 7.99
C GLY A 82 -8.74 3.34 9.36
N CYS A 83 -7.57 3.62 9.94
CA CYS A 83 -7.47 4.38 11.19
C CYS A 83 -7.63 5.88 10.91
N TRP A 84 -7.03 6.35 9.82
CA TRP A 84 -7.17 7.74 9.35
C TRP A 84 -8.62 8.11 9.04
N ASP A 85 -9.32 7.29 8.27
CA ASP A 85 -10.71 7.53 7.88
C ASP A 85 -11.64 7.52 9.12
N LYS A 86 -11.41 6.60 10.07
CA LYS A 86 -12.15 6.59 11.35
C LYS A 86 -11.92 7.89 12.12
N HIS A 87 -10.68 8.33 12.22
CA HIS A 87 -10.33 9.55 12.91
C HIS A 87 -10.97 10.80 12.28
N GLY A 88 -10.85 10.95 10.96
CA GLY A 88 -11.45 12.07 10.22
C GLY A 88 -12.98 12.16 10.37
N ASN A 89 -13.65 11.03 10.62
CA ASN A 89 -15.09 10.99 10.87
C ASN A 89 -15.47 11.29 12.33
N THR A 90 -14.57 11.09 13.30
CA THR A 90 -14.89 11.20 14.74
C THR A 90 -14.36 12.47 15.40
N HIS A 91 -13.49 13.22 14.75
CA HIS A 91 -12.85 14.41 15.33
C HIS A 91 -13.06 15.64 14.44
N ALA A 92 -14.04 16.48 14.78
CA ALA A 92 -14.32 17.73 14.07
C ALA A 92 -13.39 18.88 14.49
N GLU A 93 -12.85 18.84 15.71
CA GLU A 93 -11.96 19.88 16.26
C GLU A 93 -10.63 19.26 16.71
N HIS A 94 -9.52 19.82 16.24
CA HIS A 94 -8.18 19.45 16.67
C HIS A 94 -7.78 20.32 17.87
N ILE A 95 -7.99 19.82 19.10
CA ILE A 95 -7.37 20.43 20.28
C ILE A 95 -5.92 19.97 20.30
N LEU A 96 -5.01 20.90 20.04
CA LEU A 96 -3.57 20.62 20.06
C LEU A 96 -3.12 20.46 21.52
N GLU A 97 -2.66 19.27 21.90
CA GLU A 97 -2.11 19.04 23.23
C GLU A 97 -0.58 19.21 23.19
N GLY A 98 -0.07 20.23 23.88
CA GLY A 98 1.37 20.44 24.09
C GLY A 98 2.14 21.04 22.91
N SER A 99 3.48 21.06 23.04
CA SER A 99 4.41 21.71 22.10
C SER A 99 4.57 20.99 20.76
N ALA A 100 4.04 19.76 20.63
CA ALA A 100 4.16 18.97 19.41
C ALA A 100 3.17 19.37 18.30
N GLY A 101 2.19 20.24 18.59
CA GLY A 101 1.24 20.74 17.59
C GLY A 101 0.30 19.68 17.01
N HIS A 102 0.09 18.56 17.70
CA HIS A 102 -0.82 17.49 17.27
C HIS A 102 -1.86 17.17 18.37
N CYS A 103 -3.06 16.77 17.97
CA CYS A 103 -4.06 16.23 18.89
C CYS A 103 -3.65 14.80 19.31
N ARG A 104 -3.86 14.39 20.57
CA ARG A 104 -3.49 13.04 21.02
C ARG A 104 -4.07 11.89 20.17
N PRO A 105 -5.35 11.94 19.71
CA PRO A 105 -5.90 10.95 18.77
C PRO A 105 -5.18 10.91 17.40
N CYS A 106 -4.71 12.07 16.92
CA CYS A 106 -3.93 12.20 15.69
C CYS A 106 -2.61 11.42 15.81
N THR A 107 -1.93 11.56 16.96
CA THR A 107 -0.67 10.86 17.26
C THR A 107 -0.86 9.35 17.31
N ASP A 108 -1.97 8.86 17.88
CA ASP A 108 -2.22 7.42 17.97
C ASP A 108 -2.58 6.80 16.61
N VAL A 109 -3.27 7.54 15.74
CA VAL A 109 -3.54 7.12 14.35
C VAL A 109 -2.24 7.05 13.55
N GLN A 110 -1.35 8.03 13.71
CA GLN A 110 -0.04 8.05 13.03
C GLN A 110 0.88 6.87 13.44
N LYS A 111 0.64 6.27 14.61
CA LYS A 111 1.37 5.06 15.04
C LYS A 111 0.85 3.79 14.39
N ARG A 112 -0.41 3.76 13.91
CA ARG A 112 -0.99 2.53 13.34
C ARG A 112 -0.59 2.39 11.88
N ARG A 113 0.22 1.37 11.62
CA ARG A 113 0.82 1.13 10.31
C ARG A 113 0.63 -0.32 9.88
N GLY A 114 0.79 -0.56 8.59
CA GLY A 114 0.74 -1.91 8.05
C GLY A 114 1.10 -1.97 6.58
N PRO A 115 1.08 -3.16 5.99
CA PRO A 115 1.49 -3.37 4.61
C PRO A 115 0.47 -2.78 3.62
N LEU A 116 0.92 -2.56 2.39
CA LEU A 116 0.04 -2.26 1.28
C LEU A 116 -0.92 -3.42 1.08
N THR A 117 -2.21 -3.13 1.13
CA THR A 117 -3.30 -4.11 1.26
C THR A 117 -4.29 -3.92 0.12
N ARG A 118 -4.76 -5.03 -0.47
CA ARG A 118 -5.80 -5.00 -1.51
C ARG A 118 -7.14 -4.63 -0.91
N THR A 119 -7.88 -3.72 -1.53
CA THR A 119 -9.28 -3.39 -1.17
C THR A 119 -10.14 -3.30 -2.44
N PRO A 120 -11.48 -3.29 -2.32
CA PRO A 120 -12.35 -3.09 -3.47
C PRO A 120 -12.08 -1.80 -4.25
N ASN A 121 -11.53 -0.78 -3.59
CA ASN A 121 -11.33 0.56 -4.15
C ASN A 121 -9.85 0.85 -4.49
N GLY A 122 -9.02 -0.20 -4.58
CA GLY A 122 -7.60 -0.07 -4.84
C GLY A 122 -6.72 -0.51 -3.68
N GLN A 123 -5.43 -0.24 -3.78
CA GLN A 123 -4.43 -0.66 -2.80
C GLN A 123 -4.20 0.46 -1.79
N VAL A 124 -4.22 0.15 -0.50
CA VAL A 124 -3.99 1.13 0.58
C VAL A 124 -3.24 0.48 1.74
N PHE A 125 -2.47 1.26 2.49
CA PHE A 125 -1.82 0.75 3.70
C PHE A 125 -2.86 0.52 4.81
N MET A 126 -2.84 -0.66 5.43
CA MET A 126 -3.77 -1.03 6.50
C MET A 126 -3.07 -1.84 7.60
N CYS A 127 -3.28 -1.45 8.86
CA CYS A 127 -2.84 -2.22 10.02
C CYS A 127 -3.66 -3.51 10.19
N GLU A 128 -3.11 -4.48 10.92
CA GLU A 128 -3.73 -5.79 11.15
C GLU A 128 -5.20 -5.70 11.60
N ASP A 129 -5.48 -4.95 12.66
CA ASP A 129 -6.85 -4.80 13.19
C ASP A 129 -7.82 -4.26 12.15
N CYS A 130 -7.39 -3.29 11.33
CA CYS A 130 -8.23 -2.74 10.27
C CYS A 130 -8.46 -3.78 9.18
N ARG A 131 -7.44 -4.55 8.76
CA ARG A 131 -7.62 -5.61 7.76
C ARG A 131 -8.61 -6.65 8.23
N THR A 132 -8.41 -7.17 9.44
CA THR A 132 -9.28 -8.18 10.05
C THR A 132 -10.72 -7.66 10.20
N ALA A 133 -10.90 -6.42 10.67
CA ALA A 133 -12.24 -5.84 10.81
C ALA A 133 -12.96 -5.63 9.47
N PHE A 134 -12.25 -5.13 8.45
CA PHE A 134 -12.83 -4.90 7.13
C PHE A 134 -13.09 -6.21 6.37
N LEU A 135 -12.22 -7.21 6.53
CA LEU A 135 -12.45 -8.56 5.98
C LEU A 135 -13.72 -9.17 6.56
N ARG A 136 -13.88 -9.16 7.89
CA ARG A 136 -15.09 -9.66 8.55
C ARG A 136 -16.34 -8.95 8.04
N HIS A 137 -16.30 -7.62 7.93
CA HIS A 137 -17.41 -6.84 7.39
C HIS A 137 -17.75 -7.22 5.93
N HIS A 138 -16.73 -7.40 5.10
CA HIS A 138 -16.89 -7.84 3.72
C HIS A 138 -17.52 -9.23 3.62
N GLU A 139 -17.07 -10.18 4.45
CA GLU A 139 -17.64 -11.53 4.52
C GLU A 139 -19.08 -11.54 5.03
N GLU A 140 -19.40 -10.72 6.04
CA GLU A 140 -20.77 -10.53 6.54
C GLU A 140 -21.69 -9.97 5.43
N ARG A 141 -21.22 -8.93 4.73
CA ARG A 141 -21.95 -8.32 3.63
C ARG A 141 -22.18 -9.30 2.49
N ALA A 142 -21.13 -10.01 2.04
CA ALA A 142 -21.22 -10.99 0.96
C ALA A 142 -22.23 -12.09 1.29
N ARG A 143 -22.22 -12.61 2.53
CA ARG A 143 -23.21 -13.57 3.02
C ARG A 143 -24.64 -13.01 3.00
N GLY A 144 -24.82 -11.77 3.48
CA GLY A 144 -26.13 -11.10 3.42
C GLY A 144 -26.65 -10.92 1.99
N GLU A 145 -25.75 -10.73 1.03
CA GLU A 145 -26.05 -10.57 -0.39
C GLU A 145 -26.07 -11.91 -1.17
N ARG A 146 -25.91 -13.06 -0.48
CA ARG A 146 -25.80 -14.41 -1.06
C ARG A 146 -24.74 -14.50 -2.18
N ARG A 147 -23.59 -13.86 -1.95
CA ARG A 147 -22.41 -13.91 -2.82
C ARG A 147 -21.23 -14.51 -2.08
N ASP A 148 -20.32 -15.12 -2.84
CA ASP A 148 -19.06 -15.61 -2.28
C ASP A 148 -18.12 -14.41 -2.01
N PRO A 149 -17.54 -14.31 -0.81
CA PRO A 149 -16.59 -13.24 -0.52
C PRO A 149 -15.28 -13.48 -1.29
N ASP A 150 -14.75 -12.42 -1.92
CA ASP A 150 -13.39 -12.46 -2.48
C ASP A 150 -12.35 -12.60 -1.35
N ALA A 151 -11.76 -13.79 -1.25
CA ALA A 151 -10.75 -14.15 -0.26
C ALA A 151 -9.41 -13.42 -0.43
N ARG A 152 -9.24 -12.65 -1.52
CA ARG A 152 -8.01 -11.89 -1.82
C ARG A 152 -8.08 -10.45 -1.32
N LEU A 153 -9.26 -9.99 -0.90
CA LEU A 153 -9.44 -8.66 -0.33
C LEU A 153 -8.93 -8.59 1.11
N TYR A 154 -8.43 -7.42 1.49
CA TYR A 154 -7.85 -7.09 2.79
C TYR A 154 -6.60 -7.91 3.17
N ARG A 155 -5.96 -8.54 2.18
CA ARG A 155 -4.67 -9.21 2.30
C ARG A 155 -3.53 -8.33 1.77
N PRO A 156 -2.28 -8.50 2.28
CA PRO A 156 -1.11 -7.84 1.68
C PRO A 156 -1.01 -8.09 0.19
N VAL A 157 -0.71 -7.03 -0.56
CA VAL A 157 -0.45 -7.13 -2.00
C VAL A 157 0.68 -8.13 -2.27
N LEU A 158 1.73 -8.11 -1.45
CA LEU A 158 2.87 -9.02 -1.62
C LEU A 158 2.52 -10.50 -1.38
N ASP A 159 1.70 -10.81 -0.38
CA ASP A 159 1.29 -12.20 -0.09
C ASP A 159 0.45 -12.76 -1.24
N VAL A 160 -0.51 -11.95 -1.71
CA VAL A 160 -1.37 -12.31 -2.85
C VAL A 160 -0.55 -12.45 -4.14
N ALA A 161 0.45 -11.58 -4.32
CA ALA A 161 1.34 -11.64 -5.47
C ALA A 161 2.20 -12.93 -5.47
N ARG A 162 2.68 -13.36 -4.30
CA ARG A 162 3.44 -14.60 -4.16
C ARG A 162 2.62 -15.84 -4.53
N GLU A 163 1.34 -15.86 -4.15
CA GLU A 163 0.42 -16.93 -4.54
C GLU A 163 0.21 -16.96 -6.06
N ASP A 164 0.04 -15.80 -6.69
CA ASP A 164 -0.14 -15.71 -8.14
C ASP A 164 1.10 -16.11 -8.93
N ALA A 165 2.30 -15.83 -8.40
CA ALA A 165 3.55 -16.20 -9.04
C ALA A 165 3.85 -17.71 -8.94
N GLY A 166 3.24 -18.40 -7.97
CA GLY A 166 3.39 -19.85 -7.76
C GLY A 166 2.30 -20.71 -8.42
N ALA A 167 1.27 -20.09 -9.01
CA ALA A 167 0.14 -20.75 -9.68
C ALA A 167 0.39 -20.90 -11.19
#